data_AF-A0A920SB26-F1
#
_entry.id   AF-A0A920SB26-F1
#
_cell.length_a   1.000
_cell.length_b   1.000
_cell.length_c   1.000
_cell.angle_alpha   90.00
_cell.angle_beta   90.00
_cell.angle_gamma   90.00
#
_symmetry.space_group_name_H-M   'P 1'
#
loop_
_entity.id
_entity.type
_entity.pdbx_description
1 polymer ?
#
loop_
_entity_poly.entity_id
_entity_poly.type
_entity_poly.pdbx_seq_one_letter_code
_entity_poly.pdbx_strand_id
1 'polypeptide(L)'
;MDYLGSTGLDALKGADILKTVPNKYQSNVEYADSGIGRNLQGISKVLTGDLGTRIFYTQQPGYDTHANQGPVHTVLLEHLSQAIDDFYADLAGHGMSNNVLIYLFTEFGRRVKDNGSGKPTTAPAD
;
A
#
# COMPACT_ATOMS: atom_id res chain seq x y z
N MET A 1 20.74 16.15 -25.89
CA MET A 1 21.74 15.58 -24.95
C MET A 1 21.62 16.16 -23.55
N ASP A 2 21.26 17.45 -23.39
CA ASP A 2 21.08 18.08 -22.07
C ASP A 2 19.93 17.52 -21.21
N TYR A 3 18.86 17.01 -21.83
CA TYR A 3 17.73 16.43 -21.10
C TYR A 3 18.11 15.19 -20.27
N LEU A 4 18.94 14.30 -20.83
CA LEU A 4 19.43 13.11 -20.12
C LEU A 4 20.37 13.48 -18.97
N GLY A 5 21.25 14.48 -19.18
CA GLY A 5 22.17 14.96 -18.14
C GLY A 5 21.44 15.65 -16.98
N SER A 6 20.50 16.54 -17.28
CA SER A 6 19.67 17.22 -16.27
C SER A 6 18.80 16.24 -15.49
N THR A 7 18.13 15.31 -16.16
CA THR A 7 17.33 14.26 -15.50
C THR A 7 18.18 13.42 -14.56
N GLY A 8 19.40 13.02 -14.97
CA GLY A 8 20.33 12.27 -14.11
C GLY A 8 20.78 13.07 -12.88
N LEU A 9 21.09 14.36 -13.05
CA LEU A 9 21.49 15.24 -11.95
C LEU A 9 20.34 15.49 -10.96
N ASP A 10 19.11 15.66 -11.44
CA ASP A 10 17.97 15.87 -10.57
C ASP A 10 17.58 14.58 -9.82
N ALA A 11 17.75 13.40 -10.44
CA ALA A 11 17.62 12.13 -9.75
C ALA A 11 18.66 11.97 -8.62
N LEU A 12 19.91 12.36 -8.86
CA LEU A 12 20.96 12.33 -7.83
C LEU A 12 20.65 13.29 -6.67
N LYS A 13 20.20 14.52 -6.96
CA LYS A 13 19.76 15.46 -5.91
C LYS A 13 18.60 14.88 -5.10
N GLY A 14 17.61 14.26 -5.76
CA GLY A 14 16.50 13.60 -5.09
C GLY A 14 16.97 12.46 -4.17
N ALA A 15 17.93 11.65 -4.63
CA ALA A 15 18.52 10.58 -3.83
C ALA A 15 19.27 11.12 -2.60
N ASP A 16 20.03 12.21 -2.74
CA ASP A 16 20.74 12.86 -1.64
C ASP A 16 19.77 13.39 -0.58
N ILE A 17 18.66 14.01 -1.01
CA ILE A 17 17.60 14.47 -0.10
C ILE A 17 16.99 13.28 0.65
N LEU A 18 16.62 12.21 -0.07
CA LEU A 18 16.01 11.01 0.53
C LEU A 18 16.95 10.30 1.50
N LYS A 19 18.26 10.34 1.27
CA LYS A 19 19.27 9.73 2.16
C LYS A 19 19.29 10.36 3.56
N THR A 20 18.81 11.59 3.72
CA THR A 20 18.74 12.26 5.03
C THR A 20 17.53 11.84 5.87
N VAL A 21 16.48 11.30 5.23
CA VAL A 21 15.20 10.98 5.87
C VAL A 21 15.32 9.91 6.98
N PRO A 22 16.02 8.77 6.77
CA PRO A 22 16.05 7.71 7.78
C PRO A 22 16.64 8.16 9.12
N ASN A 23 17.54 9.15 9.12
CA ASN A 23 18.17 9.65 10.35
C ASN A 23 17.22 10.51 11.20
N LYS A 24 16.15 11.03 10.60
CA LYS A 24 15.13 11.85 11.29
C LYS A 24 13.94 11.01 11.76
N TYR A 25 13.72 9.86 11.14
CA TYR A 25 12.62 8.97 11.50
C TYR A 25 12.97 8.15 12.74
N GLN A 26 12.12 8.26 13.77
CA GLN A 26 12.16 7.43 14.96
C GLN A 26 10.74 7.01 15.29
N SER A 27 10.52 5.71 15.44
CA SER A 27 9.22 5.16 15.81
C SER A 27 9.38 3.99 16.76
N ASN A 28 8.44 3.86 17.68
CA ASN A 28 8.30 2.69 18.56
C ASN A 28 7.26 1.70 18.01
N VAL A 29 6.68 1.96 16.83
CA VAL A 29 5.70 1.09 16.19
C VAL A 29 6.43 0.11 15.28
N GLU A 30 6.29 -1.17 15.58
CA GLU A 30 6.73 -2.24 14.70
C GLU A 30 5.63 -2.53 13.69
N TYR A 31 5.94 -2.37 12.41
CA TYR A 31 5.00 -2.70 11.34
C TYR A 31 5.01 -4.20 11.08
N ALA A 32 3.83 -4.77 10.88
CA ALA A 32 3.70 -6.16 10.46
C ALA A 32 4.50 -6.47 9.19
N ASP A 33 5.09 -7.67 9.12
CA ASP A 33 5.96 -8.11 8.02
C ASP A 33 5.19 -8.46 6.73
N SER A 34 4.45 -7.49 6.21
CA SER A 34 3.67 -7.58 4.98
C SER A 34 4.17 -6.59 3.93
N GLY A 35 3.87 -6.87 2.66
CA GLY A 35 4.23 -5.96 1.56
C GLY A 35 3.64 -4.57 1.75
N ILE A 36 2.37 -4.49 2.14
CA ILE A 36 1.68 -3.22 2.40
C ILE A 36 2.22 -2.52 3.65
N GLY A 37 2.56 -3.26 4.72
CA GLY A 37 3.14 -2.71 5.95
C GLY A 37 4.47 -2.04 5.68
N ARG A 38 5.37 -2.71 4.95
CA ARG A 38 6.65 -2.14 4.51
C ARG A 38 6.47 -0.89 3.65
N ASN A 39 5.47 -0.87 2.77
CA ASN A 39 5.17 0.29 1.94
C ASN A 39 4.67 1.48 2.77
N LEU A 40 3.73 1.27 3.69
CA LEU A 40 3.20 2.31 4.56
C LEU A 40 4.27 2.84 5.54
N GLN A 41 5.14 1.97 6.05
CA GLN A 41 6.30 2.41 6.84
C GLN A 41 7.25 3.31 6.01
N GLY A 42 7.48 2.95 4.74
CA GLY A 42 8.25 3.80 3.81
C GLY A 42 7.60 5.17 3.60
N ILE A 43 6.28 5.21 3.46
CA ILE A 43 5.52 6.47 3.35
C ILE A 43 5.65 7.29 4.62
N SER A 44 5.51 6.67 5.80
CA SER A 44 5.66 7.36 7.10
C SER A 44 7.04 8.00 7.25
N LYS A 45 8.11 7.28 6.87
CA LYS A 45 9.48 7.81 6.83
C LYS A 45 9.57 9.06 5.96
N VAL A 46 9.07 9.01 4.73
CA VAL A 46 9.15 10.15 3.79
C VAL A 46 8.30 11.33 4.25
N LEU A 47 7.09 11.06 4.74
CA LEU A 47 6.17 12.08 5.25
C LEU A 47 6.77 12.84 6.43
N THR A 48 7.34 12.12 7.40
CA THR A 48 7.96 12.71 8.60
C THR A 48 9.32 13.36 8.32
N GLY A 49 9.94 13.03 7.18
CA GLY A 49 11.16 13.68 6.70
C GLY A 49 10.99 15.13 6.24
N ASP A 50 9.75 15.62 6.12
CA ASP A 50 9.38 16.98 5.69
C ASP A 50 10.00 17.40 4.34
N LEU A 51 9.89 16.52 3.35
CA LEU A 51 10.40 16.75 1.99
C LEU A 51 9.45 17.54 1.08
N GLY A 52 8.30 17.96 1.60
CA GLY A 52 7.25 18.65 0.83
C GLY A 52 6.35 17.75 -0.02
N THR A 53 6.55 16.42 0.01
CA THR A 53 5.65 15.45 -0.66
C THR A 53 4.27 15.45 0.00
N ARG A 54 3.22 15.62 -0.81
CA ARG A 54 1.83 15.72 -0.33
C ARG A 54 0.93 14.54 -0.71
N ILE A 55 1.30 13.80 -1.73
CA ILE A 55 0.51 12.69 -2.26
C ILE A 55 1.41 11.46 -2.29
N PHE A 56 0.93 10.39 -1.66
CA PHE A 56 1.57 9.09 -1.65
C PHE A 56 0.62 8.06 -2.26
N TYR A 57 1.17 7.09 -2.95
CA TYR A 57 0.41 6.02 -3.58
C TYR A 57 1.09 4.68 -3.29
N THR A 58 0.28 3.71 -2.90
CA THR A 58 0.69 2.31 -2.78
C THR A 58 -0.50 1.41 -3.10
N GLN A 59 -0.22 0.13 -3.32
CA GLN A 59 -1.22 -0.88 -3.64
C GLN A 59 -0.89 -2.21 -2.97
N GLN A 60 -1.92 -2.99 -2.70
CA GLN A 60 -1.80 -4.37 -2.28
C GLN A 60 -2.44 -5.29 -3.35
N PRO A 61 -1.63 -6.07 -4.10
CA PRO A 61 -2.16 -7.01 -5.08
C PRO A 61 -2.71 -8.28 -4.41
N GLY A 62 -3.33 -9.16 -5.21
CA GLY A 62 -3.70 -10.53 -4.79
C GLY A 62 -5.21 -10.77 -4.60
N TYR A 63 -6.04 -9.75 -4.80
CA TYR A 63 -7.50 -9.86 -4.63
C TYR A 63 -8.22 -10.53 -5.81
N ASP A 64 -7.64 -10.54 -7.02
CA ASP A 64 -8.24 -11.19 -8.19
C ASP A 64 -7.93 -12.69 -8.23
N THR A 65 -8.69 -13.48 -7.45
CA THR A 65 -8.55 -14.94 -7.42
C THR A 65 -9.78 -15.64 -8.00
N HIS A 66 -9.52 -16.72 -8.76
CA HIS A 66 -10.55 -17.56 -9.38
C HIS A 66 -10.96 -18.78 -8.52
N ALA A 67 -10.27 -19.02 -7.41
CA ALA A 67 -10.56 -20.07 -6.43
C ALA A 67 -9.96 -19.67 -5.07
N ASN A 68 -10.37 -20.35 -3.98
CA ASN A 68 -9.83 -20.12 -2.64
C ASN A 68 -9.92 -18.67 -2.14
N GLN A 69 -10.95 -17.93 -2.57
CA GLN A 69 -11.15 -16.52 -2.22
C GLN A 69 -11.19 -16.30 -0.71
N GLY A 70 -11.94 -17.11 0.04
CA GLY A 70 -12.06 -16.97 1.49
C GLY A 70 -10.69 -16.95 2.20
N PRO A 71 -9.90 -18.02 2.14
CA PRO A 71 -8.58 -18.04 2.78
C PRO A 71 -7.63 -16.95 2.28
N VAL A 72 -7.58 -16.68 0.97
CA VAL A 72 -6.66 -15.68 0.41
C VAL A 72 -7.07 -14.26 0.83
N HIS A 73 -8.35 -13.92 0.72
CA HIS A 73 -8.84 -12.58 1.04
C HIS A 73 -8.74 -12.31 2.55
N THR A 74 -8.96 -13.30 3.41
CA THR A 74 -8.78 -13.14 4.86
C THR A 74 -7.36 -12.68 5.19
N VAL A 75 -6.33 -13.36 4.67
CA VAL A 75 -4.93 -12.99 4.92
C VAL A 75 -4.61 -11.60 4.35
N LEU A 76 -5.09 -11.30 3.15
CA LEU A 76 -4.87 -9.98 2.54
C LEU A 76 -5.54 -8.85 3.34
N LEU A 77 -6.77 -9.04 3.79
CA LEU A 77 -7.48 -8.05 4.58
C LEU A 77 -6.88 -7.89 5.98
N GLU A 78 -6.37 -8.97 6.57
CA GLU A 78 -5.62 -8.93 7.84
C GLU A 78 -4.35 -8.09 7.69
N HIS A 79 -3.53 -8.36 6.67
CA HIS A 79 -2.34 -7.56 6.38
C HIS A 79 -2.66 -6.08 6.12
N LEU A 80 -3.72 -5.80 5.36
CA LEU A 80 -4.14 -4.43 5.07
C LEU A 80 -4.62 -3.72 6.33
N SER A 81 -5.45 -4.38 7.14
CA SER A 81 -5.99 -3.82 8.38
C SER A 81 -4.86 -3.52 9.37
N GLN A 82 -3.96 -4.48 9.60
CA GLN A 82 -2.84 -4.30 10.51
C GLN A 82 -1.92 -3.18 10.04
N ALA A 83 -1.59 -3.13 8.75
CA ALA A 83 -0.72 -2.10 8.21
C ALA A 83 -1.31 -0.69 8.30
N ILE A 84 -2.63 -0.55 8.16
CA ILE A 84 -3.32 0.74 8.37
C ILE A 84 -3.28 1.14 9.85
N ASP A 85 -3.49 0.20 10.77
CA ASP A 85 -3.42 0.44 12.21
C ASP A 85 -2.01 0.87 12.64
N ASP A 86 -0.99 0.10 12.23
CA ASP A 86 0.42 0.42 12.46
C ASP A 86 0.76 1.82 11.91
N PHE A 87 0.28 2.14 10.70
CA PHE A 87 0.51 3.44 10.08
C PHE A 87 -0.12 4.58 10.88
N TYR A 88 -1.37 4.46 11.31
CA TYR A 88 -1.99 5.50 12.13
C TYR A 88 -1.35 5.65 13.51
N ALA A 89 -0.97 4.54 14.15
CA ALA A 89 -0.25 4.56 15.42
C ALA A 89 1.11 5.28 15.27
N ASP A 90 1.82 5.01 14.19
CA ASP A 90 3.09 5.64 13.87
C ASP A 90 2.92 7.14 13.63
N LEU A 91 1.96 7.54 12.79
CA LEU A 91 1.64 8.94 12.56
C LEU A 91 1.21 9.68 13.84
N ALA A 92 0.50 9.00 14.75
CA ALA A 92 0.15 9.57 16.04
C ALA A 92 1.41 9.83 16.90
N GLY A 93 2.35 8.88 16.92
CA GLY A 93 3.66 9.06 17.56
C GLY A 93 4.47 10.23 16.99
N HIS A 94 4.30 10.51 15.70
CA HIS A 94 4.90 11.66 15.01
C HIS A 94 4.08 12.96 15.09
N GLY A 95 2.90 12.95 15.72
CA GLY A 95 2.00 14.12 15.78
C GLY A 95 1.38 14.52 14.45
N MET A 96 1.37 13.61 13.46
CA MET A 96 0.92 13.85 12.09
C MET A 96 -0.47 13.29 11.78
N SER A 97 -1.07 12.51 12.69
CA SER A 97 -2.34 11.80 12.46
C SER A 97 -3.50 12.70 12.01
N ASN A 98 -3.56 13.94 12.49
CA ASN A 98 -4.61 14.91 12.13
C ASN A 98 -4.40 15.59 10.76
N ASN A 99 -3.27 15.35 10.09
CA ASN A 99 -2.91 16.00 8.83
C ASN A 99 -2.85 15.02 7.65
N VAL A 100 -3.34 13.78 7.84
CA VAL A 100 -3.30 12.73 6.82
C VAL A 100 -4.70 12.18 6.57
N LEU A 101 -5.07 12.11 5.29
CA LEU A 101 -6.27 11.42 4.80
C LEU A 101 -5.83 10.17 4.03
N ILE A 102 -6.33 9.00 4.44
CA ILE A 102 -6.19 7.77 3.65
C ILE A 102 -7.42 7.63 2.75
N TYR A 103 -7.19 7.56 1.44
CA TYR A 103 -8.21 7.20 0.46
C TYR A 103 -7.93 5.78 -0.04
N LEU A 104 -8.82 4.85 0.30
CA LEU A 104 -8.72 3.46 -0.09
C LEU A 104 -9.82 3.12 -1.10
N PHE A 105 -9.42 2.52 -2.22
CA PHE A 105 -10.34 2.08 -3.27
C PHE A 105 -9.90 0.75 -3.86
N THR A 106 -10.80 0.10 -4.57
CA THR A 106 -10.53 -1.12 -5.34
C THR A 106 -11.09 -0.96 -6.75
N GLU A 107 -10.39 -1.50 -7.75
CA GLU A 107 -10.83 -1.53 -9.14
C GLU A 107 -11.98 -2.52 -9.38
N PHE A 108 -12.07 -3.57 -8.54
CA PHE A 108 -13.08 -4.61 -8.68
C PHE A 108 -13.65 -5.03 -7.33
N GLY A 109 -14.93 -5.43 -7.33
CA GLY A 109 -15.62 -6.04 -6.19
C GLY A 109 -16.13 -7.43 -6.53
N ARG A 110 -16.54 -8.20 -5.52
CA ARG A 110 -17.17 -9.53 -5.69
C ARG A 110 -18.58 -9.53 -5.12
N ARG A 111 -19.45 -10.38 -5.67
CA ARG A 111 -20.79 -10.63 -5.13
C ARG A 111 -20.71 -11.73 -4.06
N VAL A 112 -21.51 -11.62 -3.01
CA VAL A 112 -21.55 -12.58 -1.89
C VAL A 112 -21.99 -13.99 -2.34
N LYS A 113 -22.90 -14.07 -3.32
CA LYS A 113 -23.29 -15.34 -3.94
C LYS A 113 -22.44 -15.58 -5.18
N ASP A 114 -21.80 -16.75 -5.22
CA ASP A 114 -21.20 -17.31 -6.44
C ASP A 114 -22.31 -17.49 -7.49
N ASN A 115 -22.04 -17.09 -8.73
CA ASN A 115 -22.97 -17.25 -9.85
C ASN A 115 -22.97 -18.68 -10.42
N GLY A 116 -22.35 -19.64 -9.74
CA GLY A 116 -22.20 -20.99 -10.23
C GLY A 116 -21.02 -21.04 -11.19
N SER A 117 -20.16 -22.04 -10.99
CA SER A 117 -18.93 -22.20 -11.76
C SER A 117 -19.19 -22.14 -13.26
N GLY A 118 -18.40 -21.30 -13.94
CA GLY A 118 -18.36 -21.26 -15.39
C GLY A 118 -17.93 -22.62 -15.96
N LYS A 119 -18.90 -23.48 -16.24
CA LYS A 119 -18.94 -24.41 -17.37
C LYS A 119 -20.39 -24.43 -17.84
N PRO A 120 -20.68 -24.34 -19.15
CA PRO A 120 -21.95 -24.83 -19.66
C PRO A 120 -21.96 -26.33 -19.35
N THR A 121 -22.60 -26.72 -18.24
CA THR A 121 -23.05 -28.10 -18.12
C THR A 121 -24.09 -28.23 -19.20
N THR A 122 -23.76 -28.98 -20.24
CA THR A 122 -24.73 -29.48 -21.21
C THR A 122 -25.91 -30.02 -20.41
N ALA A 123 -27.04 -29.32 -20.48
CA ALA A 123 -28.30 -29.84 -19.98
C ALA A 123 -28.52 -31.22 -20.63
N PRO A 124 -28.98 -32.24 -19.89
CA PRO A 124 -29.47 -33.42 -20.56
C PRO A 124 -30.65 -32.98 -21.43
N ALA A 125 -30.59 -33.32 -22.72
CA ALA A 125 -31.78 -33.33 -23.55
C ALA A 125 -32.78 -34.34 -22.95
N ASP A 126 -34.06 -34.00 -23.09
CA ASP A 126 -35.23 -34.77 -22.65
C ASP A 126 -35.11 -36.29 -22.83
#